data_AF-A0A934G3Y4-F1
#
_entry.id   AF-A0A934G3Y4-F1
#
_cell.length_a   1.000
_cell.length_b   1.000
_cell.length_c   1.000
_cell.angle_alpha   90.00
_cell.angle_beta   90.00
_cell.angle_gamma   90.00
#
_symmetry.space_group_name_H-M   'P 1'
#
loop_
_entity.id
_entity.type
_entity.pdbx_description
1 polymer ?
#
loop_
_entity_poly.entity_id
_entity_poly.type
_entity_poly.pdbx_seq_one_letter_code
_entity_poly.pdbx_strand_id
1 'polypeptide(L)'
;MNNFSFGMGNGSLSESDSVGASTSATVEAGTVAFSFSDSAGLGHTFSNGDQQQSPFGFAILNGQTNQYGTFDYLLGFNDSYASDADYDDFVVGVKFASMTPVPELQTYAMLLAGLGLFGLSARRRKDDFLN
;
A
#
# COMPACT_ATOMS: atom_id res chain seq x y z
N MET A 1 1.02 -21.69 20.70
CA MET A 1 1.04 -21.22 19.30
C MET A 1 1.22 -19.73 19.40
N ASN A 2 2.20 -19.22 18.67
CA ASN A 2 2.31 -17.77 18.51
C ASN A 2 1.11 -17.28 17.70
N ASN A 3 0.75 -16.01 17.85
CA ASN A 3 -0.32 -15.43 17.06
C ASN A 3 0.06 -14.00 16.69
N PHE A 4 0.85 -13.92 15.64
CA PHE A 4 1.36 -12.76 14.98
C PHE A 4 0.32 -12.14 14.07
N SER A 5 0.35 -10.82 14.02
CA SER A 5 -0.43 -10.06 13.07
C SER A 5 0.32 -8.82 12.63
N PHE A 6 0.03 -8.39 11.41
CA PHE A 6 0.42 -7.10 10.87
C PHE A 6 -0.84 -6.25 10.69
N GLY A 7 -0.83 -5.03 11.20
CA GLY A 7 -1.91 -4.06 11.08
C GLY A 7 -1.47 -2.85 10.27
N MET A 8 -2.33 -2.40 9.37
CA MET A 8 -2.16 -1.14 8.63
C MET A 8 -3.54 -0.53 8.33
N GLY A 9 -3.76 0.71 8.78
CA GLY A 9 -5.09 1.34 8.69
C GLY A 9 -6.16 0.51 9.39
N ASN A 10 -7.24 0.18 8.67
CA ASN A 10 -8.32 -0.67 9.17
C ASN A 10 -8.17 -2.16 8.80
N GLY A 11 -7.09 -2.53 8.12
CA GLY A 11 -6.84 -3.89 7.66
C GLY A 11 -5.75 -4.60 8.45
N SER A 12 -5.81 -5.93 8.49
CA SER A 12 -4.80 -6.76 9.15
C SER A 12 -4.52 -8.05 8.37
N LEU A 13 -3.31 -8.56 8.55
CA LEU A 13 -2.90 -9.92 8.18
C LEU A 13 -2.52 -10.66 9.46
N SER A 14 -2.78 -11.96 9.51
CA SER A 14 -2.46 -12.85 10.63
C SER A 14 -1.74 -14.10 10.13
N GLU A 15 -1.10 -14.85 11.02
CA GLU A 15 -0.48 -16.13 10.66
C GLU A 15 -1.49 -17.17 10.13
N SER A 16 -2.78 -16.99 10.44
CA SER A 16 -3.84 -17.87 9.97
C SER A 16 -4.24 -17.61 8.52
N ASP A 17 -3.83 -16.46 7.96
CA ASP A 17 -4.08 -16.13 6.57
C ASP A 17 -3.16 -16.94 5.64
N SER A 18 -3.65 -17.23 4.43
CA SER A 18 -2.84 -17.94 3.43
C SER A 18 -1.66 -17.07 2.98
N VAL A 19 -0.50 -17.69 2.74
CA VAL A 19 0.67 -16.98 2.19
C VAL A 19 0.29 -16.30 0.86
N GLY A 20 0.61 -15.01 0.74
CA GLY A 20 0.22 -14.18 -0.40
C GLY A 20 -1.11 -13.45 -0.22
N ALA A 21 -1.82 -13.65 0.90
CA ALA A 21 -2.90 -12.76 1.31
C ALA A 21 -2.38 -11.31 1.40
N SER A 22 -3.23 -10.36 1.05
CA SER A 22 -2.87 -8.94 1.04
C SER A 22 -3.95 -8.08 1.68
N THR A 23 -3.50 -7.00 2.30
CA THR A 23 -4.32 -5.91 2.81
C THR A 23 -3.78 -4.60 2.25
N SER A 24 -4.62 -3.58 2.14
CA SER A 24 -4.23 -2.27 1.61
C SER A 24 -4.92 -1.15 2.37
N ALA A 25 -4.23 -0.01 2.44
CA ALA A 25 -4.74 1.23 3.01
C ALA A 25 -4.22 2.41 2.19
N THR A 26 -5.00 3.47 2.12
CA THR A 26 -4.50 4.76 1.64
C THR A 26 -3.57 5.35 2.69
N VAL A 27 -2.40 5.81 2.24
CA VAL A 27 -1.41 6.45 3.10
C VAL A 27 -1.18 7.86 2.59
N GLU A 28 -1.18 8.83 3.51
CA GLU A 28 -0.83 10.21 3.20
C GLU A 28 0.70 10.38 3.15
N ALA A 29 1.15 11.53 2.65
CA ALA A 29 2.56 11.87 2.73
C ALA A 29 3.03 11.92 4.21
N GLY A 30 4.14 11.25 4.50
CA GLY A 30 4.74 11.22 5.84
C GLY A 30 5.02 9.81 6.34
N THR A 31 5.08 9.65 7.67
CA THR A 31 5.28 8.36 8.32
C THR A 31 4.08 7.46 8.10
N VAL A 32 4.32 6.28 7.53
CA VAL A 32 3.27 5.26 7.37
C VAL A 32 3.01 4.58 8.71
N ALA A 33 1.75 4.56 9.15
CA ALA A 33 1.35 3.88 10.36
C ALA A 33 1.09 2.39 10.08
N PHE A 34 1.91 1.53 10.69
CA PHE A 34 1.71 0.08 10.72
C PHE A 34 2.22 -0.48 12.05
N SER A 35 1.82 -1.70 12.37
CA SER A 35 2.29 -2.40 13.57
C SER A 35 2.37 -3.90 13.34
N PHE A 36 3.31 -4.55 14.03
CA PHE A 36 3.28 -5.99 14.27
C PHE A 36 2.75 -6.25 15.67
N SER A 37 2.04 -7.36 15.88
CA SER A 37 1.65 -7.79 17.22
C SER A 37 1.89 -9.28 17.39
N ASP A 38 2.51 -9.66 18.50
CA ASP A 38 2.55 -11.02 19.02
C ASP A 38 1.55 -11.12 20.16
N SER A 39 0.51 -11.95 19.99
CA SER A 39 -0.48 -12.21 21.05
C SER A 39 -0.21 -13.48 21.86
N ALA A 40 0.94 -14.14 21.63
CA ALA A 40 1.47 -15.12 22.57
C ALA A 40 2.33 -14.47 23.67
N GLY A 41 2.58 -15.25 24.72
CA GLY A 41 3.35 -14.78 25.87
C GLY A 41 2.70 -13.58 26.58
N LEU A 42 3.42 -12.45 26.62
CA LEU A 42 3.01 -11.23 27.33
C LEU A 42 2.09 -10.31 26.49
N GLY A 43 1.91 -10.57 25.19
CA GLY A 43 1.12 -9.72 24.31
C GLY A 43 1.84 -8.40 24.01
N HIS A 44 2.57 -8.34 22.91
CA HIS A 44 3.32 -7.14 22.51
C HIS A 44 2.87 -6.65 21.13
N THR A 45 2.71 -5.33 21.01
CA THR A 45 2.52 -4.64 19.73
C THR A 45 3.70 -3.70 19.52
N PHE A 46 4.32 -3.79 18.35
CA PHE A 46 5.43 -2.96 17.94
C PHE A 46 5.03 -2.13 16.71
N SER A 47 4.94 -0.82 16.88
CA SER A 47 4.49 0.11 15.84
C SER A 47 5.67 0.74 15.12
N ASN A 48 5.45 1.18 13.88
CA ASN A 48 6.44 1.99 13.17
C ASN A 48 6.74 3.27 13.94
N GLY A 49 8.02 3.49 14.25
CA GLY A 49 8.49 4.62 15.06
C GLY A 49 8.64 4.32 16.55
N ASP A 50 8.26 3.14 17.03
CA ASP A 50 8.58 2.71 18.39
C ASP A 50 10.08 2.48 18.55
N GLN A 51 10.58 2.67 19.78
CA GLN A 51 11.98 2.37 20.07
C GLN A 51 12.20 0.86 20.02
N GLN A 52 13.23 0.43 19.29
CA GLN A 52 13.61 -0.99 19.21
C GLN A 52 13.84 -1.57 20.61
N GLN A 53 13.21 -2.72 20.89
CA GLN A 53 13.34 -3.41 22.16
C GLN A 53 13.91 -4.81 21.91
N SER A 54 15.21 -4.96 21.70
CA SER A 54 15.81 -6.28 21.42
C SER A 54 15.36 -7.37 22.42
N PRO A 55 14.90 -8.55 21.97
CA PRO A 55 14.89 -9.04 20.58
C PRO A 55 13.71 -8.55 19.72
N PHE A 56 12.76 -7.85 20.31
CA PHE A 56 11.53 -7.37 19.68
C PHE A 56 11.76 -6.19 18.72
N GLY A 57 11.24 -6.34 17.51
CA GLY A 57 11.23 -5.30 16.50
C GLY A 57 10.97 -5.88 15.13
N PHE A 58 11.25 -5.08 14.09
CA PHE A 58 11.20 -5.56 12.71
C PHE A 58 12.44 -5.14 11.93
N ALA A 59 12.82 -5.98 10.98
CA ALA A 59 13.84 -5.70 9.98
C ALA A 59 13.20 -5.21 8.67
N ILE A 60 13.90 -4.34 7.95
CA ILE A 60 13.47 -3.86 6.63
C ILE A 60 14.49 -4.31 5.58
N LEU A 61 14.03 -5.02 4.57
CA LEU A 61 14.82 -5.39 3.39
C LEU A 61 14.28 -4.65 2.16
N ASN A 62 15.15 -4.00 1.39
CA ASN A 62 14.74 -3.25 0.20
C ASN A 62 14.61 -4.18 -1.02
N GLY A 63 13.55 -3.95 -1.81
CA GLY A 63 13.38 -4.43 -3.19
C GLY A 63 13.47 -5.95 -3.37
N GLN A 64 12.34 -6.65 -3.33
CA GLN A 64 12.30 -8.12 -3.44
C GLN A 64 11.26 -8.57 -4.47
N THR A 65 11.53 -9.68 -5.16
CA THR A 65 10.57 -10.30 -6.08
C THR A 65 10.47 -11.79 -5.79
N ASN A 66 9.24 -12.29 -5.70
CA ASN A 66 8.95 -13.71 -5.53
C ASN A 66 7.69 -14.10 -6.35
N GLN A 67 7.17 -15.31 -6.13
CA GLN A 67 5.98 -15.82 -6.81
C GLN A 67 4.68 -15.02 -6.55
N TYR A 68 4.65 -14.17 -5.51
CA TYR A 68 3.52 -13.33 -5.14
C TYR A 68 3.64 -11.89 -5.66
N GLY A 69 4.78 -11.54 -6.27
CA GLY A 69 4.99 -10.26 -6.94
C GLY A 69 6.32 -9.58 -6.61
N THR A 70 6.44 -8.34 -7.06
CA THR A 70 7.55 -7.43 -6.74
C THR A 70 7.10 -6.43 -5.68
N PHE A 71 7.91 -6.32 -4.63
CA PHE A 71 7.70 -5.48 -3.45
C PHE A 71 8.82 -4.44 -3.33
N ASP A 72 8.47 -3.26 -2.85
CA ASP A 72 9.43 -2.18 -2.58
C ASP A 72 10.23 -2.47 -1.31
N TYR A 73 9.57 -3.07 -0.31
CA TYR A 73 10.18 -3.47 0.95
C TYR A 73 9.63 -4.81 1.43
N LEU A 74 10.44 -5.56 2.17
CA LEU A 74 10.00 -6.64 3.06
C LEU A 74 10.18 -6.18 4.50
N LEU A 75 9.15 -6.42 5.30
CA LEU A 75 9.16 -6.23 6.74
C LEU A 75 9.17 -7.60 7.40
N GLY A 76 10.23 -7.93 8.12
CA GLY A 76 10.34 -9.16 8.89
C GLY A 76 10.15 -8.86 10.37
N PHE A 77 9.31 -9.61 11.08
CA PHE A 77 9.06 -9.46 12.51
C PHE A 77 9.60 -10.68 13.26
N ASN A 78 10.11 -10.44 14.47
CA ASN A 78 10.63 -11.47 15.36
C ASN A 78 9.73 -11.62 16.58
N ASP A 79 9.59 -12.84 17.06
CA ASP A 79 8.83 -13.15 18.26
C ASP A 79 9.60 -12.84 19.57
N SER A 80 8.96 -13.15 20.70
CA SER A 80 9.48 -12.89 22.04
C SER A 80 10.63 -13.78 22.51
N TYR A 81 11.07 -14.73 21.68
CA TYR A 81 12.11 -15.67 22.02
C TYR A 81 13.50 -15.06 21.84
N ALA A 82 14.28 -15.04 22.93
CA ALA A 82 15.54 -14.30 22.98
C ALA A 82 16.73 -14.97 22.26
N SER A 83 16.53 -16.12 21.61
CA SER A 83 17.63 -16.94 21.10
C SER A 83 17.86 -16.85 19.60
N ASP A 84 16.91 -16.34 18.83
CA ASP A 84 17.00 -16.03 17.41
C ASP A 84 16.41 -14.63 17.14
N ALA A 85 17.08 -13.93 16.24
CA ALA A 85 16.75 -12.57 15.81
C ALA A 85 16.92 -12.49 14.29
N ASP A 86 16.36 -13.48 13.59
CA ASP A 86 16.37 -13.64 12.14
C ASP A 86 15.16 -12.98 11.46
N TYR A 87 14.15 -12.57 12.24
CA TYR A 87 13.01 -11.76 11.78
C TYR A 87 12.20 -12.44 10.67
N ASP A 88 12.10 -13.77 10.69
CA ASP A 88 11.37 -14.55 9.68
C ASP A 88 10.08 -15.22 10.21
N ASP A 89 9.74 -14.99 11.48
CA ASP A 89 8.51 -15.48 12.12
C ASP A 89 7.25 -14.95 11.43
N PHE A 90 7.26 -13.68 11.01
CA PHE A 90 6.19 -13.09 10.22
C PHE A 90 6.72 -12.06 9.22
N VAL A 91 6.59 -12.37 7.92
CA VAL A 91 7.16 -11.56 6.83
C VAL A 91 6.05 -10.96 5.97
N VAL A 92 6.11 -9.64 5.79
CA VAL A 92 5.14 -8.86 5.01
C VAL A 92 5.83 -8.15 3.86
N GLY A 93 5.35 -8.38 2.63
CA GLY A 93 5.77 -7.62 1.45
C GLY A 93 4.98 -6.31 1.32
N VAL A 94 5.69 -5.19 1.20
CA VAL A 94 5.11 -3.85 1.06
C VAL A 94 5.28 -3.36 -0.37
N LYS A 95 4.19 -2.87 -0.95
CA LYS A 95 4.18 -2.26 -2.28
C LYS A 95 3.42 -0.95 -2.26
N PHE A 96 4.08 0.13 -2.65
CA PHE A 96 3.46 1.43 -2.85
C PHE A 96 2.85 1.48 -4.24
N ALA A 97 1.51 1.47 -4.31
CA ALA A 97 0.80 1.71 -5.54
C ALA A 97 0.59 3.23 -5.70
N SER A 98 1.19 3.81 -6.74
CA SER A 98 0.85 5.18 -7.14
C SER A 98 -0.59 5.19 -7.66
N MET A 99 -1.47 5.94 -7.00
CA MET A 99 -2.80 6.19 -7.55
C MET A 99 -2.67 7.17 -8.70
N THR A 100 -2.93 6.71 -9.92
CA THR A 100 -3.06 7.62 -11.05
C THR A 100 -4.35 8.41 -10.87
N PRO A 101 -4.31 9.76 -10.87
CA PRO A 101 -5.53 10.56 -10.79
C PRO A 101 -6.45 10.19 -11.95
N VAL A 102 -7.64 9.66 -11.64
CA VAL A 102 -8.69 9.49 -12.64
C VAL A 102 -9.38 10.85 -12.78
N PRO A 103 -9.50 11.42 -13.98
CA PRO A 103 -10.21 12.67 -14.16
C PRO A 103 -11.65 12.57 -13.64
N GLU A 104 -12.08 13.58 -12.89
CA GLU A 104 -13.45 13.70 -12.42
C GLU A 104 -14.45 13.75 -13.58
N LEU A 105 -15.72 13.36 -13.34
CA LEU A 105 -16.80 13.41 -14.36
C LEU A 105 -16.91 14.78 -15.05
N GLN A 106 -16.65 15.83 -14.26
CA GLN A 106 -16.65 17.23 -14.67
C GLN A 106 -15.58 17.51 -15.73
N THR A 107 -14.39 16.91 -15.59
CA THR A 107 -13.27 17.08 -16.52
C THR A 107 -13.61 16.49 -17.89
N TYR A 108 -14.31 15.35 -17.91
CA TYR A 108 -14.83 14.78 -19.16
C TYR A 108 -15.92 15.65 -19.78
N ALA A 109 -16.81 16.22 -18.97
CA ALA A 109 -17.83 17.15 -19.46
C ALA A 109 -17.19 18.41 -20.07
N MET A 110 -16.14 18.96 -19.45
CA MET A 110 -15.39 20.10 -19.98
C MET A 110 -14.62 19.76 -21.26
N LEU A 111 -14.04 18.56 -21.33
CA LEU A 111 -13.41 18.05 -22.56
C LEU A 111 -14.44 17.94 -23.70
N LEU A 112 -15.60 17.35 -23.44
CA LEU A 112 -16.69 17.23 -24.42
C LEU A 112 -17.25 18.59 -24.82
N ALA A 113 -17.42 19.51 -23.88
CA ALA A 113 -17.85 20.87 -24.16
C ALA A 113 -16.83 21.60 -25.05
N GLY A 114 -15.54 21.48 -24.73
CA GLY A 114 -14.45 22.02 -25.56
C GLY A 114 -14.47 21.45 -26.96
N LEU A 115 -14.52 20.12 -27.10
CA LEU A 115 -14.61 19.44 -28.40
C LEU A 115 -15.86 19.82 -29.19
N GLY A 116 -17.01 19.96 -28.52
CA GLY A 116 -18.25 20.41 -29.13
C GLY A 116 -18.14 21.82 -29.70
N LEU A 117 -17.56 22.76 -28.93
CA LEU A 117 -17.30 24.13 -29.39
C LEU A 117 -16.34 24.17 -30.57
N PHE A 118 -15.26 23.37 -30.54
CA PHE A 118 -14.32 23.27 -31.66
C PHE A 118 -15.00 22.70 -32.92
N GLY A 119 -15.78 21.63 -32.79
CA GLY A 119 -16.51 21.02 -33.91
C GLY A 119 -17.51 21.97 -34.55
N LEU A 120 -18.29 22.70 -33.74
CA LEU A 120 -19.23 23.70 -34.22
C LEU A 120 -18.52 24.88 -34.91
N SER A 121 -17.38 25.31 -34.38
CA SER A 121 -16.57 26.40 -34.96
C SER A 121 -15.97 26.00 -36.31
N ALA A 122 -15.51 24.75 -36.43
CA ALA A 122 -14.98 24.21 -37.69
C ALA A 122 -16.08 24.05 -38.76
N ARG A 123 -17.32 23.70 -38.37
CA ARG A 123 -18.46 23.62 -39.29
C ARG A 123 -18.80 24.97 -39.92
N ARG A 124 -18.87 26.03 -39.12
CA ARG A 124 -19.21 27.38 -39.62
C ARG A 124 -18.26 27.89 -40.69
N ARG A 125 -16.96 27.61 -40.56
CA ARG A 125 -15.94 28.00 -41.55
C ARG A 125 -16.10 27.29 -42.91
N LYS A 126 -16.80 26.16 -42.94
CA LYS A 126 -17.08 25.40 -44.15
C LYS A 126 -18.29 25.97 -44.90
N ASP A 127 -19.26 26.50 -44.16
CA ASP A 127 -20.44 27.16 -44.71
C ASP A 127 -20.08 28.53 -45.33
N ASP A 128 -19.08 29.24 -44.76
CA ASP A 128 -18.57 30.52 -45.31
C ASP A 128 -17.75 30.37 -46.61
N PHE A 129 -17.27 29.16 -46.96
CA PHE A 129 -16.47 28.92 -48.17
C PHE A 129 -17.31 28.46 -49.38
N LEU A 130 -18.62 28.27 -49.20
CA LEU A 130 -19.56 27.79 -50.23
C LEU A 130 -20.61 28.85 -50.65
N ASN A 131 -20.45 30.11 -50.21
CA ASN A 131 -21.17 31.29 -50.71
C ASN A 131 -20.20 32.21 -51.47
#